data_AF-A0A0V1G4E6-F1
#
_entry.id   AF-A0A0V1G4E6-F1
#
_cell.length_a   1.000
_cell.length_b   1.000
_cell.length_c   1.000
_cell.angle_alpha   90.00
_cell.angle_beta   90.00
_cell.angle_gamma   90.00
#
_symmetry.space_group_name_H-M   'P 1'
#
loop_
_entity.id
_entity.type
_entity.pdbx_description
1 polymer ?
#
loop_
_entity_poly.entity_id
_entity_poly.type
_entity_poly.pdbx_seq_one_letter_code
_entity_poly.pdbx_strand_id
1 'polypeptide(L)'
;MIPYSLKHLIKSSKTTKYQEEFNKQFEQIMHIERCLKETIKSIRRFTDPNSKFTLMSSFIGENKMSDVDLFSDCLLRMKQKCINKSSEKFLTFVALAEVKIEAAKTLRNQQIQSFSIDPLNKVLEEKIESVKKVKVKLDRAKTEYDTALEKLKAANEKNLYQLYNIMEEKKKAFETQAHIMAQWMDSMPDVEKMIAKSVQQLCNSNYQYHKSSIQILNALLKEH
;
A
#
# COMPACT_ATOMS: atom_id res chain seq x y z
N MET A 1 41.40 15.15 -41.16
CA MET A 1 41.93 15.30 -39.78
C MET A 1 40.79 15.05 -38.81
N ILE A 2 40.87 13.99 -37.99
CA ILE A 2 40.03 13.93 -36.79
C ILE A 2 40.49 15.08 -35.89
N PRO A 3 39.58 15.87 -35.30
CA PRO A 3 39.97 16.74 -34.19
C PRO A 3 40.59 15.85 -33.13
N TYR A 4 41.87 16.05 -32.81
CA TYR A 4 42.60 15.28 -31.78
C TYR A 4 41.80 15.17 -30.46
N SER A 5 40.91 16.15 -30.21
CA SER A 5 39.93 16.19 -29.12
C SER A 5 38.93 15.03 -29.10
N LEU A 6 38.41 14.55 -30.24
CA LEU A 6 37.36 13.52 -30.29
C LEU A 6 37.89 12.13 -29.91
N LYS A 7 39.07 11.75 -30.40
CA LYS A 7 39.75 10.51 -29.98
C LYS A 7 40.12 10.53 -28.48
N HIS A 8 40.47 11.70 -27.94
CA HIS A 8 40.77 11.87 -26.51
C HIS A 8 39.51 11.82 -25.63
N LEU A 9 38.38 12.35 -26.11
CA LEU A 9 37.05 12.25 -25.51
C LEU A 9 36.57 10.80 -25.41
N ILE A 10 36.77 10.00 -26.47
CA ILE A 10 36.42 8.57 -26.49
C ILE A 10 37.29 7.75 -25.52
N LYS A 11 38.55 8.15 -25.32
CA LYS A 11 39.45 7.50 -24.36
C LYS A 11 39.15 7.86 -22.90
N SER A 12 38.52 9.01 -22.67
CA SER A 12 38.17 9.53 -21.33
C SER A 12 36.72 9.24 -20.93
N SER A 13 35.85 8.86 -21.88
CA SER A 13 34.48 8.44 -21.60
C SER A 13 34.45 7.10 -20.86
N LYS A 14 34.24 7.19 -19.55
CA LYS A 14 34.02 6.03 -18.67
C LYS A 14 32.59 5.54 -18.83
N THR A 15 32.40 4.22 -18.74
CA THR A 15 31.10 3.63 -18.43
C THR A 15 30.53 4.33 -17.19
N THR A 16 29.26 4.73 -17.25
CA THR A 16 28.64 5.54 -16.21
C THR A 16 28.67 4.81 -14.86
N LYS A 17 29.27 5.45 -13.84
CA LYS A 17 29.27 5.00 -12.43
C LYS A 17 27.89 5.10 -11.74
N TYR A 18 26.87 5.48 -12.50
CA TYR A 18 25.50 5.50 -12.04
C TYR A 18 25.06 4.05 -11.80
N GLN A 19 24.93 3.59 -10.56
CA GLN A 19 24.04 2.45 -10.25
C GLN A 19 23.92 2.03 -8.79
N GLU A 20 24.93 2.14 -7.93
CA GLU A 20 24.82 1.49 -6.61
C GLU A 20 23.77 2.13 -5.71
N GLU A 21 23.82 3.45 -5.53
CA GLU A 21 22.88 4.14 -4.63
C GLU A 21 21.43 4.08 -5.15
N PHE A 22 21.21 4.29 -6.46
CA PHE A 22 19.87 4.19 -7.05
C PHE A 22 19.30 2.78 -7.03
N ASN A 23 20.13 1.76 -7.30
CA ASN A 23 19.68 0.38 -7.19
C ASN A 23 19.38 0.04 -5.73
N LYS A 24 20.21 0.48 -4.80
CA LYS A 24 19.99 0.26 -3.36
C LYS A 24 18.68 0.90 -2.90
N GLN A 25 18.41 2.15 -3.30
CA GLN A 25 17.14 2.83 -3.00
C GLN A 25 15.95 2.15 -3.68
N PHE A 26 16.10 1.70 -4.93
CA PHE A 26 15.04 0.94 -5.60
C PHE A 26 14.76 -0.40 -4.90
N GLU A 27 15.78 -1.12 -4.47
CA GLU A 27 15.62 -2.35 -3.68
C GLU A 27 14.91 -2.08 -2.35
N GLN A 28 15.17 -0.94 -1.69
CA GLN A 28 14.42 -0.52 -0.51
C GLN A 28 12.93 -0.33 -0.84
N ILE A 29 12.60 0.29 -1.98
CA ILE A 29 11.21 0.44 -2.44
C ILE A 29 10.56 -0.93 -2.68
N MET A 30 11.28 -1.86 -3.31
CA MET A 30 10.79 -3.23 -3.54
C MET A 30 10.57 -4.00 -2.23
N HIS A 31 11.42 -3.77 -1.23
CA HIS A 31 11.22 -4.30 0.11
C HIS A 31 9.96 -3.71 0.76
N ILE A 32 9.77 -2.38 0.69
CA ILE A 32 8.58 -1.69 1.19
C ILE A 32 7.31 -2.23 0.52
N GLU A 33 7.32 -2.44 -0.80
CA GLU A 33 6.19 -3.03 -1.53
C GLU A 33 5.79 -4.39 -0.95
N ARG A 34 6.78 -5.28 -0.72
CA ARG A 34 6.54 -6.62 -0.18
C ARG A 34 5.94 -6.54 1.23
N CYS A 35 6.53 -5.72 2.09
CA CYS A 35 6.02 -5.50 3.44
C CYS A 35 4.60 -4.92 3.41
N LEU A 36 4.33 -3.98 2.50
CA LEU A 36 3.04 -3.32 2.39
C LEU A 36 1.95 -4.29 1.92
N LYS A 37 2.23 -5.15 0.94
CA LYS A 37 1.31 -6.21 0.49
C LYS A 37 0.92 -7.17 1.62
N GLU A 38 1.90 -7.65 2.39
CA GLU A 38 1.63 -8.52 3.53
C GLU A 38 0.90 -7.78 4.66
N THR A 39 1.22 -6.50 4.88
CA THR A 39 0.52 -5.65 5.86
C THR A 39 -0.95 -5.52 5.52
N ILE A 40 -1.30 -5.18 4.27
CA ILE A 40 -2.71 -5.06 3.82
C ILE A 40 -3.45 -6.39 4.00
N LYS A 41 -2.82 -7.50 3.61
CA LYS A 41 -3.37 -8.85 3.78
C LYS A 41 -3.60 -9.19 5.25
N SER A 42 -2.67 -8.82 6.13
CA SER A 42 -2.79 -8.99 7.58
C SER A 42 -3.93 -8.15 8.16
N ILE A 43 -4.04 -6.87 7.76
CA ILE A 43 -5.12 -5.99 8.19
C ILE A 43 -6.48 -6.57 7.79
N ARG A 44 -6.63 -7.04 6.55
CA ARG A 44 -7.88 -7.68 6.08
C ARG A 44 -8.30 -8.86 6.96
N ARG A 45 -7.37 -9.75 7.28
CA ARG A 45 -7.60 -10.92 8.17
C ARG A 45 -7.95 -10.49 9.59
N PHE A 46 -7.34 -9.41 10.08
CA PHE A 46 -7.61 -8.85 11.39
C PHE A 46 -9.01 -8.23 11.47
N THR A 47 -9.48 -7.56 10.41
CA THR A 47 -10.80 -6.89 10.39
C THR A 47 -11.96 -7.84 10.15
N ASP A 48 -11.75 -8.90 9.35
CA ASP A 48 -12.73 -9.95 9.10
C ASP A 48 -12.07 -11.34 9.22
N PRO A 49 -12.07 -11.93 10.44
CA PRO A 49 -11.53 -13.26 10.67
C PRO A 49 -12.27 -14.37 9.91
N ASN A 50 -13.50 -14.10 9.46
CA ASN A 50 -14.43 -15.08 8.91
C ASN A 50 -14.75 -14.81 7.43
N SER A 51 -13.80 -14.27 6.67
CA SER A 51 -14.00 -13.93 5.25
C SER A 51 -14.48 -15.11 4.38
N LYS A 52 -14.23 -16.36 4.81
CA LYS A 52 -14.76 -17.58 4.14
C LYS A 52 -16.27 -17.74 4.31
N PHE A 53 -16.85 -17.32 5.44
CA PHE A 53 -18.30 -17.29 5.65
C PHE A 53 -18.94 -16.14 4.86
N THR A 54 -18.30 -14.96 4.85
CA THR A 54 -18.76 -13.77 4.13
C THR A 54 -18.82 -13.96 2.61
N LEU A 55 -17.84 -14.68 2.01
CA LEU A 55 -17.86 -15.02 0.58
C LEU A 55 -18.96 -16.02 0.22
N MET A 56 -19.31 -16.94 1.11
CA MET A 56 -20.34 -17.95 0.86
C MET A 56 -21.75 -17.38 1.06
N SER A 57 -21.93 -16.40 1.95
CA SER A 57 -23.19 -15.68 2.11
C SER A 57 -23.50 -14.73 0.94
N SER A 58 -22.49 -14.17 0.25
CA SER A 58 -22.76 -13.32 -0.93
C SER A 58 -23.32 -14.07 -2.15
N PHE A 59 -23.20 -15.41 -2.20
CA PHE A 59 -23.79 -16.23 -3.28
C PHE A 59 -25.23 -16.66 -3.00
N ILE A 60 -25.74 -16.47 -1.79
CA ILE A 60 -27.09 -16.85 -1.39
C ILE A 60 -27.75 -15.57 -0.90
N GLY A 61 -28.65 -15.00 -1.70
CA GLY A 61 -29.40 -13.76 -1.40
C GLY A 61 -30.34 -13.84 -0.20
N GLU A 62 -30.04 -14.68 0.79
CA GLU A 62 -30.68 -14.67 2.10
C GLU A 62 -30.03 -13.59 2.94
N ASN A 63 -30.84 -12.63 3.38
CA ASN A 63 -30.48 -11.65 4.39
C ASN A 63 -30.28 -12.38 5.74
N LYS A 64 -29.17 -13.11 5.87
CA LYS A 64 -28.83 -13.86 7.07
C LYS A 64 -28.54 -12.86 8.18
N MET A 65 -29.45 -12.81 9.13
CA MET A 65 -29.29 -12.16 10.42
C MET A 65 -27.92 -12.53 11.01
N SER A 66 -27.15 -11.54 11.49
CA SER A 66 -25.82 -11.81 12.03
C SER A 66 -25.91 -12.67 13.29
N ASP A 67 -24.84 -13.39 13.64
CA ASP A 67 -24.81 -14.20 14.87
C ASP A 67 -25.12 -13.35 16.12
N VAL A 68 -24.72 -12.08 16.13
CA VAL A 68 -25.00 -11.14 17.21
C VAL A 68 -26.48 -10.74 17.22
N ASP A 69 -27.08 -10.51 16.06
CA ASP A 69 -28.51 -10.22 15.97
C ASP A 69 -29.34 -11.43 16.43
N LEU A 70 -28.95 -12.65 16.05
CA LEU A 70 -29.58 -13.90 16.51
C LEU A 70 -29.46 -14.08 18.02
N PHE A 71 -28.29 -13.81 18.59
CA PHE A 71 -28.08 -13.84 20.04
C PHE A 71 -28.96 -12.82 20.76
N SER A 72 -28.98 -11.58 20.27
CA SER A 72 -29.81 -10.50 20.82
C SER A 72 -31.30 -10.85 20.77
N ASP A 73 -31.78 -11.36 19.64
CA ASP A 73 -33.17 -11.79 19.48
C ASP A 73 -33.55 -12.95 20.42
N CYS A 74 -32.65 -13.91 20.62
CA CYS A 74 -32.86 -14.98 21.61
C CYS A 74 -33.06 -14.40 23.02
N LEU A 75 -32.22 -13.45 23.45
CA LEU A 75 -32.36 -12.80 24.75
C LEU A 75 -33.67 -12.01 24.85
N LEU A 76 -34.07 -11.32 23.78
CA LEU A 76 -35.33 -10.57 23.71
C LEU A 76 -36.58 -11.48 23.71
N ARG A 77 -36.48 -12.72 23.23
CA ARG A 77 -37.53 -13.74 23.39
C ARG A 77 -37.54 -14.32 24.80
N MET A 78 -36.36 -14.59 25.38
CA MET A 78 -36.25 -15.10 26.75
C MET A 78 -36.83 -14.13 27.78
N LYS A 79 -36.60 -12.81 27.64
CA LYS A 79 -37.14 -11.82 28.58
C LYS A 79 -38.67 -11.84 28.68
N GLN A 80 -39.38 -12.19 27.60
CA GLN A 80 -40.86 -12.23 27.59
C GLN A 80 -41.41 -13.32 28.52
N LYS A 81 -40.57 -14.29 28.91
CA LYS A 81 -40.92 -15.39 29.82
C LYS A 81 -40.35 -15.20 31.22
N CYS A 82 -39.67 -14.08 31.50
CA CYS A 82 -39.14 -13.81 32.83
C CYS A 82 -40.26 -13.50 33.82
N ILE A 83 -40.24 -14.20 34.96
CA ILE A 83 -41.10 -13.89 36.12
C ILE A 83 -40.49 -12.74 36.93
N ASN A 84 -39.15 -12.68 37.01
CA ASN A 84 -38.42 -11.64 37.72
C ASN A 84 -38.17 -10.43 36.81
N LYS A 85 -38.71 -9.26 37.20
CA LYS A 85 -38.60 -8.00 36.46
C LYS A 85 -37.16 -7.46 36.37
N SER A 86 -36.31 -7.75 37.36
CA SER A 86 -34.88 -7.42 37.30
C SER A 86 -34.16 -8.25 36.23
N SER A 87 -34.47 -9.55 36.14
CA SER A 87 -33.93 -10.42 35.09
C SER A 87 -34.41 -10.03 33.69
N GLU A 88 -35.69 -9.65 33.54
CA GLU A 88 -36.22 -9.12 32.27
C GLU A 88 -35.45 -7.87 31.82
N LYS A 89 -35.21 -6.94 32.75
CA LYS A 89 -34.45 -5.72 32.51
C LYS A 89 -33.00 -6.02 32.12
N PHE A 90 -32.34 -6.94 32.82
CA PHE A 90 -30.98 -7.38 32.51
C PHE A 90 -30.85 -7.94 31.10
N LEU A 91 -31.69 -8.92 30.75
CA LEU A 91 -31.64 -9.55 29.42
C LEU A 91 -31.89 -8.53 28.30
N THR A 92 -32.76 -7.55 28.54
CA THR A 92 -32.97 -6.43 27.60
C THR A 92 -31.69 -5.61 27.43
N PHE A 93 -31.02 -5.25 28.53
CA PHE A 93 -29.79 -4.45 28.44
C PHE A 93 -28.64 -5.19 27.79
N VAL A 94 -28.45 -6.48 28.10
CA VAL A 94 -27.44 -7.32 27.43
C VAL A 94 -27.71 -7.36 25.92
N ALA A 95 -28.96 -7.63 25.51
CA ALA A 95 -29.34 -7.68 24.10
C ALA A 95 -29.03 -6.38 23.35
N LEU A 96 -29.32 -5.23 23.96
CA LEU A 96 -29.04 -3.91 23.38
C LEU A 96 -27.55 -3.57 23.38
N ALA A 97 -26.80 -3.99 24.40
CA ALA A 97 -25.36 -3.75 24.50
C ALA A 97 -24.60 -4.47 23.37
N GLU A 98 -24.92 -5.74 23.12
CA GLU A 98 -24.28 -6.53 22.05
C GLU A 98 -24.51 -5.93 20.65
N VAL A 99 -25.75 -5.52 20.34
CA VAL A 99 -26.07 -4.86 19.06
C VAL A 99 -25.28 -3.56 18.89
N LYS A 100 -25.12 -2.77 19.95
CA LYS A 100 -24.30 -1.54 19.91
C LYS A 100 -22.82 -1.84 19.71
N ILE A 101 -22.30 -2.92 20.31
CA ILE A 101 -20.90 -3.34 20.12
C ILE A 101 -20.67 -3.80 18.68
N GLU A 102 -21.57 -4.58 18.09
CA GLU A 102 -21.44 -5.03 16.70
C GLU A 102 -21.56 -3.86 15.71
N ALA A 103 -22.43 -2.89 15.97
CA ALA A 103 -22.50 -1.65 15.18
C ALA A 103 -21.17 -0.88 15.25
N ALA A 104 -20.57 -0.75 16.44
CA ALA A 104 -19.26 -0.10 16.60
C ALA A 104 -18.14 -0.85 15.87
N LYS A 105 -18.17 -2.19 15.87
CA LYS A 105 -17.23 -3.05 15.13
C LYS A 105 -17.39 -2.88 13.62
N THR A 106 -18.63 -2.82 13.13
CA THR A 106 -18.94 -2.58 11.72
C THR A 106 -18.40 -1.23 11.26
N LEU A 107 -18.64 -0.16 12.04
CA LEU A 107 -18.10 1.16 11.77
C LEU A 107 -16.57 1.16 11.74
N ARG A 108 -15.92 0.52 12.72
CA ARG A 108 -14.46 0.35 12.75
C ARG A 108 -13.95 -0.31 11.48
N ASN A 109 -14.60 -1.39 11.03
CA ASN A 109 -14.20 -2.11 9.82
C ASN A 109 -14.33 -1.23 8.57
N GLN A 110 -15.40 -0.45 8.45
CA GLN A 110 -15.57 0.53 7.37
C GLN A 110 -14.47 1.61 7.40
N GLN A 111 -14.15 2.15 8.58
CA GLN A 111 -13.08 3.13 8.75
C GLN A 111 -11.71 2.57 8.39
N ILE A 112 -11.39 1.34 8.81
CA ILE A 112 -10.15 0.67 8.45
C ILE A 112 -10.08 0.45 6.93
N GLN A 113 -11.17 0.04 6.29
CA GLN A 113 -11.22 -0.11 4.85
C GLN A 113 -10.90 1.22 4.14
N SER A 114 -11.69 2.28 4.43
CA SER A 114 -11.61 3.55 3.71
C SER A 114 -10.38 4.39 4.04
N PHE A 115 -9.89 4.36 5.28
CA PHE A 115 -8.80 5.25 5.72
C PHE A 115 -7.45 4.55 5.88
N SER A 116 -7.43 3.22 5.85
CA SER A 116 -6.20 2.43 5.95
C SER A 116 -5.97 1.58 4.70
N ILE A 117 -6.86 0.63 4.39
CA ILE A 117 -6.64 -0.32 3.29
C ILE A 117 -6.64 0.37 1.93
N ASP A 118 -7.64 1.20 1.62
CA ASP A 118 -7.75 1.85 0.31
C ASP A 118 -6.58 2.80 0.01
N PRO A 119 -6.15 3.68 0.94
CA PRO A 119 -4.97 4.51 0.72
C PRO A 119 -3.67 3.71 0.57
N LEU A 120 -3.52 2.59 1.30
CA LEU A 120 -2.36 1.71 1.15
C LEU A 120 -2.34 1.00 -0.20
N ASN A 121 -3.49 0.55 -0.71
CA ASN A 121 -3.59 0.00 -2.08
C ASN A 121 -3.24 1.08 -3.11
N LYS A 122 -3.73 2.32 -2.93
CA LYS A 122 -3.39 3.44 -3.81
C LYS A 122 -1.89 3.69 -3.89
N VAL A 123 -1.16 3.58 -2.77
CA VAL A 123 0.31 3.67 -2.76
C VAL A 123 0.94 2.56 -3.61
N LEU A 124 0.48 1.31 -3.48
CA LEU A 124 0.97 0.19 -4.29
C LEU A 124 0.72 0.40 -5.79
N GLU A 125 -0.52 0.73 -6.15
CA GLU A 125 -1.01 0.76 -7.53
C GLU A 125 -0.54 2.00 -8.30
N GLU A 126 -0.47 3.16 -7.63
CA GLU A 126 -0.09 4.40 -8.29
C GLU A 126 1.39 4.71 -8.10
N LYS A 127 1.87 4.77 -6.85
CA LYS A 127 3.21 5.29 -6.54
C LYS A 127 4.29 4.25 -6.84
N ILE A 128 4.18 3.05 -6.27
CA ILE A 128 5.21 2.01 -6.44
C ILE A 128 5.27 1.54 -7.90
N GLU A 129 4.12 1.31 -8.54
CA GLU A 129 4.08 0.89 -9.94
C GLU A 129 4.66 1.96 -10.90
N SER A 130 4.49 3.25 -10.60
CA SER A 130 5.10 4.31 -11.41
C SER A 130 6.62 4.29 -11.31
N VAL A 131 7.18 4.11 -10.11
CA VAL A 131 8.64 3.99 -9.91
C VAL A 131 9.21 2.79 -10.66
N LYS A 132 8.52 1.64 -10.66
CA LYS A 132 8.91 0.47 -11.45
C LYS A 132 8.97 0.76 -12.94
N LYS A 133 7.95 1.43 -13.49
CA LYS A 133 7.93 1.81 -14.91
C LYS A 133 9.08 2.77 -15.26
N VAL A 134 9.39 3.71 -14.37
CA VAL A 134 10.53 4.63 -14.52
C VAL A 134 11.86 3.87 -14.50
N LYS A 135 12.01 2.89 -13.60
CA LYS A 135 13.20 2.02 -13.53
C LYS A 135 13.43 1.22 -14.80
N VAL A 136 12.39 0.59 -15.35
CA VAL A 136 12.50 -0.17 -16.61
C VAL A 136 12.97 0.72 -17.76
N LYS A 137 12.42 1.94 -17.88
CA LYS A 137 12.85 2.90 -18.89
C LYS A 137 14.29 3.35 -18.68
N LEU A 138 14.71 3.54 -17.43
CA LEU A 138 16.08 3.93 -17.08
C LEU A 138 17.08 2.85 -17.48
N ASP A 139 16.79 1.59 -17.14
CA ASP A 139 17.65 0.44 -17.45
C ASP A 139 17.79 0.24 -18.96
N ARG A 140 16.70 0.43 -19.70
CA ARG A 140 16.72 0.42 -21.16
C ARG A 140 17.57 1.55 -21.72
N ALA A 141 17.34 2.79 -21.29
CA ALA A 141 18.11 3.95 -21.75
C ALA A 141 19.60 3.80 -21.46
N LYS A 142 19.95 3.22 -20.30
CA LYS A 142 21.32 2.87 -19.95
C LYS A 142 21.93 1.86 -20.91
N THR A 143 21.23 0.77 -21.18
CA THR A 143 21.69 -0.27 -22.12
C THR A 143 21.91 0.29 -23.52
N GLU A 144 21.01 1.16 -23.99
CA GLU A 144 21.13 1.82 -25.30
C GLU A 144 22.33 2.78 -25.33
N TYR A 145 22.58 3.53 -24.26
CA TYR A 145 23.74 4.40 -24.11
C TYR A 145 25.05 3.61 -24.06
N ASP A 146 25.13 2.58 -23.20
CA ASP A 146 26.31 1.71 -23.06
C ASP A 146 26.64 1.05 -24.41
N THR A 147 25.62 0.59 -25.15
CA THR A 147 25.79 0.01 -26.50
C THR A 147 26.29 1.04 -27.52
N ALA A 148 25.76 2.26 -27.50
CA ALA A 148 26.21 3.32 -28.40
C ALA A 148 27.65 3.74 -28.10
N LEU A 149 28.03 3.76 -26.82
CA LEU A 149 29.39 4.06 -26.38
C LEU A 149 30.39 2.99 -26.84
N GLU A 150 30.06 1.71 -26.72
CA GLU A 150 30.93 0.62 -27.21
C GLU A 150 31.08 0.65 -28.75
N LYS A 151 29.99 0.91 -29.48
CA LYS A 151 30.05 1.11 -30.94
C LYS A 151 30.93 2.30 -31.32
N LEU A 152 30.88 3.39 -30.56
CA LEU A 152 31.73 4.55 -30.77
C LEU A 152 33.21 4.24 -30.51
N LYS A 153 33.52 3.45 -29.47
CA LYS A 153 34.90 3.01 -29.19
C LYS A 153 35.46 2.12 -30.30
N ALA A 154 34.61 1.30 -30.93
CA ALA A 154 34.97 0.44 -32.06
C ALA A 154 34.91 1.14 -33.43
N ALA A 155 34.56 2.42 -33.49
CA ALA A 155 34.35 3.15 -34.74
C ALA A 155 35.65 3.38 -35.53
N ASN A 156 35.52 3.42 -36.86
CA ASN A 156 36.61 3.86 -37.75
C ASN A 156 36.40 5.33 -38.15
N GLU A 157 37.40 5.93 -38.81
CA GLU A 157 37.37 7.38 -39.05
C GLU A 157 36.21 7.84 -39.97
N LYS A 158 35.65 6.94 -40.78
CA LYS A 158 34.58 7.26 -41.75
C LYS A 158 33.20 7.40 -41.10
N ASN A 159 32.94 6.71 -39.99
CA ASN A 159 31.63 6.72 -39.31
C ASN A 159 31.65 7.36 -37.92
N LEU A 160 32.82 7.84 -37.47
CA LEU A 160 33.05 8.37 -36.12
C LEU A 160 32.06 9.48 -35.71
N TYR A 161 31.85 10.46 -36.60
CA TYR A 161 31.00 11.62 -36.28
C TYR A 161 29.52 11.24 -36.14
N GLN A 162 29.03 10.35 -37.02
CA GLN A 162 27.66 9.84 -36.94
C GLN A 162 27.44 9.04 -35.65
N LEU A 163 28.37 8.16 -35.29
CA LEU A 163 28.29 7.36 -34.07
C LEU A 163 28.41 8.20 -32.80
N TYR A 164 29.18 9.30 -32.85
CA TYR A 164 29.26 10.25 -31.73
C TYR A 164 27.92 10.94 -31.48
N ASN A 165 27.25 11.42 -32.53
CA ASN A 165 25.93 12.06 -32.40
C ASN A 165 24.89 11.08 -31.83
N ILE A 166 24.87 9.83 -32.31
CA ILE A 166 23.99 8.78 -31.76
C ILE A 166 24.28 8.55 -30.27
N MET A 167 25.54 8.47 -29.89
CA MET A 167 25.94 8.29 -28.48
C MET A 167 25.46 9.45 -27.60
N GLU A 168 25.65 10.71 -28.02
CA GLU A 168 25.18 11.87 -27.28
C GLU A 168 23.65 11.94 -27.17
N GLU A 169 22.91 11.57 -28.22
CA GLU A 169 21.45 11.45 -28.15
C GLU A 169 21.00 10.41 -27.10
N LYS A 170 21.64 9.23 -27.09
CA LYS A 170 21.35 8.18 -26.11
C LYS A 170 21.74 8.58 -24.70
N LYS A 171 22.86 9.30 -24.54
CA LYS A 171 23.29 9.86 -23.26
C LYS A 171 22.25 10.83 -22.71
N LYS A 172 21.76 11.77 -23.52
CA LYS A 172 20.72 12.73 -23.12
C LYS A 172 19.42 12.04 -22.71
N ALA A 173 19.02 10.98 -23.42
CA ALA A 173 17.86 10.17 -23.06
C ALA A 173 18.05 9.47 -21.70
N PHE A 174 19.23 8.90 -21.45
CA PHE A 174 19.58 8.31 -20.17
C PHE A 174 19.58 9.33 -19.03
N GLU A 175 20.23 10.49 -19.21
CA GLU A 175 20.27 11.57 -18.21
C GLU A 175 18.88 12.12 -17.88
N THR A 176 18.01 12.24 -18.89
CA THR A 176 16.61 12.64 -18.69
C THR A 176 15.87 11.64 -17.80
N GLN A 177 16.02 10.34 -18.08
CA GLN A 177 15.35 9.30 -17.32
C GLN A 177 15.94 9.16 -15.90
N ALA A 178 17.25 9.39 -15.75
CA ALA A 178 17.93 9.44 -14.46
C ALA A 178 17.41 10.60 -13.60
N HIS A 179 17.20 11.77 -14.20
CA HIS A 179 16.61 12.92 -13.50
C HIS A 179 15.18 12.64 -13.01
N ILE A 180 14.34 12.00 -13.85
CA ILE A 180 12.98 11.59 -13.45
C ILE A 180 13.04 10.61 -12.27
N MET A 181 13.98 9.65 -12.30
CA MET A 181 14.16 8.71 -11.20
C MET A 181 14.61 9.40 -9.91
N ALA A 182 15.52 10.37 -9.99
CA ALA A 182 15.96 11.18 -8.85
C ALA A 182 14.78 11.93 -8.22
N GLN A 183 13.93 12.58 -9.02
CA GLN A 183 12.72 13.24 -8.52
C GLN A 183 11.77 12.28 -7.80
N TRP A 184 11.66 11.03 -8.27
CA TRP A 184 10.89 10.01 -7.57
C TRP A 184 11.50 9.64 -6.22
N MET A 185 12.83 9.48 -6.17
CA MET A 185 13.53 9.21 -4.91
C MET A 185 13.37 10.36 -3.92
N ASP A 186 13.45 11.60 -4.37
CA ASP A 186 13.20 12.78 -3.54
C ASP A 186 11.77 12.83 -2.99
N SER A 187 10.80 12.24 -3.69
CA SER A 187 9.40 12.12 -3.24
C SER A 187 9.11 10.94 -2.31
N MET A 188 10.07 10.01 -2.15
CA MET A 188 9.87 8.79 -1.37
C MET A 188 9.48 9.04 0.10
N PRO A 189 10.06 10.03 0.81
CA PRO A 189 9.64 10.36 2.17
C PRO A 189 8.14 10.70 2.30
N ASP A 190 7.53 11.26 1.26
CA ASP A 190 6.10 11.56 1.28
C ASP A 190 5.24 10.29 1.09
N VAL A 191 5.74 9.32 0.32
CA VAL A 191 5.13 7.98 0.23
C VAL A 191 5.17 7.28 1.59
N GLU A 192 6.30 7.35 2.28
CA GLU A 192 6.45 6.80 3.64
C GLU A 192 5.49 7.46 4.63
N LYS A 193 5.34 8.80 4.58
CA LYS A 193 4.36 9.53 5.39
C LYS A 193 2.93 9.08 5.09
N MET A 194 2.58 8.84 3.83
CA MET A 194 1.26 8.32 3.47
C MET A 194 1.01 6.95 4.11
N ILE A 195 1.98 6.04 4.04
CA ILE A 195 1.90 4.72 4.68
C ILE A 195 1.74 4.87 6.19
N ALA A 196 2.59 5.67 6.83
CA ALA A 196 2.54 5.91 8.28
C ALA A 196 1.19 6.47 8.72
N LYS A 197 0.64 7.43 7.98
CA LYS A 197 -0.67 8.02 8.25
C LYS A 197 -1.79 6.98 8.14
N SER A 198 -1.77 6.12 7.14
CA SER A 198 -2.76 5.04 7.00
C SER A 198 -2.68 4.02 8.14
N VAL A 199 -1.48 3.66 8.59
CA VAL A 199 -1.31 2.79 9.76
C VAL A 199 -1.79 3.49 11.04
N GLN A 200 -1.55 4.80 11.18
CA GLN A 200 -2.09 5.56 12.29
C GLN A 200 -3.63 5.58 12.31
N GLN A 201 -4.29 5.67 11.15
CA GLN A 201 -5.75 5.59 11.06
C GLN A 201 -6.30 4.22 11.49
N LEU A 202 -5.59 3.13 11.19
CA LEU A 202 -5.91 1.81 11.71
C LEU A 202 -5.90 1.80 13.24
N CYS A 203 -4.83 2.33 13.86
CA CYS A 203 -4.72 2.43 15.32
C CYS A 203 -5.84 3.27 15.92
N ASN A 204 -6.14 4.43 15.32
CA ASN A 204 -7.21 5.31 15.79
C ASN A 204 -8.58 4.63 15.73
N SER A 205 -8.88 3.94 14.62
CA SER A 205 -10.14 3.21 14.45
C SER A 205 -10.30 2.12 15.52
N ASN A 206 -9.24 1.35 15.77
CA ASN A 206 -9.22 0.34 16.84
C ASN A 206 -9.42 0.97 18.23
N TYR A 207 -8.73 2.07 18.52
CA TYR A 207 -8.87 2.77 19.80
C TYR A 207 -10.32 3.23 20.03
N GLN A 208 -10.94 3.87 19.04
CA GLN A 208 -12.33 4.34 19.16
C GLN A 208 -13.32 3.19 19.35
N TYR A 209 -13.11 2.08 18.65
CA TYR A 209 -13.90 0.86 18.84
C TYR A 209 -13.80 0.35 20.28
N HIS A 210 -12.59 0.08 20.76
CA HIS A 210 -12.39 -0.46 22.11
C HIS A 210 -12.92 0.49 23.19
N LYS A 211 -12.71 1.80 23.02
CA LYS A 211 -13.26 2.81 23.92
C LYS A 211 -14.79 2.75 23.98
N SER A 212 -15.44 2.67 22.82
CA SER A 212 -16.91 2.57 22.72
C SER A 212 -17.42 1.28 23.36
N SER A 213 -16.80 0.14 23.07
CA SER A 213 -17.17 -1.15 23.67
C SER A 213 -17.05 -1.13 25.19
N ILE A 214 -15.95 -0.59 25.73
CA ILE A 214 -15.76 -0.47 27.19
C ILE A 214 -16.83 0.43 27.81
N GLN A 215 -17.18 1.55 27.17
CA GLN A 215 -18.24 2.42 27.66
C GLN A 215 -19.61 1.74 27.68
N ILE A 216 -19.95 0.96 26.65
CA ILE A 216 -21.19 0.19 26.57
C ILE A 216 -21.24 -0.87 27.68
N LEU A 217 -20.16 -1.64 27.86
CA LEU A 217 -20.09 -2.68 28.89
C LEU A 217 -20.12 -2.09 30.31
N ASN A 218 -19.44 -0.97 30.55
CA ASN A 218 -19.49 -0.29 31.85
C ASN A 218 -20.88 0.26 32.16
N ALA A 219 -21.64 0.72 31.16
CA ALA A 219 -23.02 1.14 31.35
C ALA A 219 -23.90 -0.06 31.74
N LEU A 220 -23.76 -1.18 31.04
CA LEU A 220 -24.45 -2.44 31.34
C LEU A 220 -24.16 -2.92 32.78
N LEU A 221 -22.90 -2.89 33.20
CA LEU A 221 -22.47 -3.33 34.54
C LEU A 221 -22.88 -2.40 35.67
N LYS A 222 -23.25 -1.13 35.39
CA LYS A 222 -23.74 -0.18 36.39
C LYS A 222 -25.26 -0.23 36.57
N GLU A 223 -25.99 -0.78 35.61
CA GLU A 223 -27.44 -0.94 35.68
C GLU A 223 -27.88 -2.18 36.48
N HIS A 224 -26.91 -2.97 36.98
CA HIS A 224 -27.04 -4.16 37.81
C HIS A 224 -26.16 -4.08 39.06
#